data_AF-A0AAW8EYR3-F1
#
_entry.id   AF-A0AAW8EYR3-F1
#
_cell.length_a   1.000
_cell.length_b   1.000
_cell.length_c   1.000
_cell.angle_alpha   90.00
_cell.angle_beta   90.00
_cell.angle_gamma   90.00
#
_symmetry.space_group_name_H-M   'P 1'
#
loop_
_entity.id
_entity.type
_entity.pdbx_description
1 polymer ?
#
loop_
_entity_poly.entity_id
_entity_poly.type
_entity_poly.pdbx_seq_one_letter_code
_entity_poly.pdbx_strand_id
1 'polypeptide(L)'
;MDRDALADFLLRRRQELKPADVGLSAGPRRRTSGLRREEVAMLAAMSTDYYARLEQRRGPQPSVQMLAALARALRLTPDERDYLYRISGHSAPDRAAFTDYLPPSLLRVLDRLHDTPAFVVSAIDEVLVQNDASRALIGDATGRAGMERSGIYRWFAHPETERARYPVPRS
;
A
#
# COMPACT_ATOMS: atom_id res chain seq x y z
N MET A 1 -7.62 4.52 -21.36
CA MET A 1 -8.32 5.30 -20.33
C MET A 1 -9.82 5.15 -20.55
N ASP A 2 -10.54 4.78 -19.49
CA ASP A 2 -11.99 4.77 -19.44
C ASP A 2 -12.47 6.05 -18.74
N ARG A 3 -13.06 6.98 -19.52
CA ARG A 3 -13.48 8.30 -19.01
C ARG A 3 -14.74 8.23 -18.16
N ASP A 4 -15.66 7.33 -18.49
CA ASP A 4 -16.91 7.15 -17.75
C ASP A 4 -16.60 6.56 -16.36
N ALA A 5 -15.80 5.51 -16.32
CA ALA A 5 -15.37 4.90 -15.05
C ALA A 5 -14.58 5.89 -14.18
N LEU A 6 -13.68 6.69 -14.78
CA LEU A 6 -12.94 7.72 -14.02
C LEU A 6 -13.86 8.77 -13.41
N ALA A 7 -14.77 9.33 -14.20
CA ALA A 7 -15.69 10.36 -13.74
C ALA A 7 -16.57 9.85 -12.59
N ASP A 8 -17.16 8.67 -12.77
CA ASP A 8 -18.05 8.06 -11.78
C ASP A 8 -17.29 7.68 -10.49
N PHE A 9 -16.05 7.21 -10.62
CA PHE A 9 -15.18 6.92 -9.47
C PHE A 9 -14.84 8.19 -8.67
N LEU A 10 -14.41 9.27 -9.34
CA LEU A 10 -14.07 10.53 -8.68
C LEU A 10 -15.29 11.16 -7.99
N LEU A 11 -16.46 11.13 -8.65
CA LEU A 11 -17.71 11.64 -8.10
C LEU A 11 -18.09 10.90 -6.81
N ARG A 12 -18.05 9.56 -6.84
CA ARG A 12 -18.38 8.72 -5.69
C ARG A 12 -17.45 8.98 -4.51
N ARG A 13 -16.14 8.91 -4.73
CA ARG A 13 -15.13 9.16 -3.69
C ARG A 13 -15.25 10.55 -3.07
N ARG A 14 -15.55 11.56 -3.87
CA ARG A 14 -15.77 12.92 -3.39
C ARG A 14 -17.03 13.03 -2.51
N GLN A 15 -18.10 12.33 -2.86
CA GLN A 15 -19.36 12.34 -2.11
C GLN A 15 -19.27 11.56 -0.79
N GLU A 16 -18.44 10.53 -0.72
CA GLU A 16 -18.24 9.70 0.48
C GLU A 16 -17.41 10.40 1.56
N LEU A 17 -16.36 11.14 1.16
CA LEU A 17 -15.46 11.81 2.11
C LEU A 17 -16.12 13.02 2.76
N LYS A 18 -16.03 13.09 4.09
CA LYS A 18 -16.40 14.27 4.86
C LYS A 18 -15.21 15.23 4.94
N PRO A 19 -15.45 16.55 5.06
CA PRO A 19 -14.39 17.54 5.27
C PRO A 19 -13.43 17.18 6.41
N ALA A 20 -13.98 16.67 7.52
CA ALA A 20 -13.20 16.28 8.68
C ALA A 20 -12.18 15.16 8.38
N ASP A 21 -12.49 14.24 7.46
CA ASP A 21 -11.62 13.12 7.08
C ASP A 21 -10.34 13.61 6.35
N VAL A 22 -10.38 14.84 5.83
CA VAL A 22 -9.29 15.50 5.12
C VAL A 22 -8.79 16.75 5.86
N GLY A 23 -9.17 16.93 7.13
CA GLY A 23 -8.71 18.02 7.99
C GLY A 23 -9.32 19.39 7.69
N LEU A 24 -10.45 19.43 6.96
CA LEU A 24 -11.19 20.66 6.67
C LEU A 24 -12.34 20.84 7.66
N SER A 25 -12.53 22.08 8.13
CA SER A 25 -13.68 22.44 8.95
C SER A 25 -14.97 22.38 8.13
N ALA A 26 -16.01 21.77 8.68
CA ALA A 26 -17.36 21.85 8.12
C ALA A 26 -17.88 23.30 8.32
N GLY A 27 -17.66 24.17 7.34
CA GLY A 27 -18.09 25.58 7.43
C GLY A 27 -19.60 25.73 7.68
N PRO A 28 -20.05 26.88 8.24
CA PRO A 28 -21.46 27.07 8.59
C PRO A 28 -22.34 27.08 7.32
N ARG A 29 -23.45 26.31 7.34
CA ARG A 29 -24.45 26.17 6.26
C ARG A 29 -23.99 25.41 5.00
N ARG A 30 -23.55 24.17 5.17
CA ARG A 30 -23.19 23.29 4.04
C ARG A 30 -24.42 22.57 3.47
N ARG A 31 -24.65 22.67 2.15
CA ARG A 31 -25.70 21.92 1.42
C ARG A 31 -25.24 20.55 0.90
N THR A 32 -23.94 20.31 0.82
CA THR A 32 -23.34 19.06 0.30
C THR A 32 -22.77 18.24 1.45
N SER A 33 -23.13 16.95 1.52
CA SER A 33 -22.64 16.00 2.53
C SER A 33 -21.15 15.69 2.37
N GLY A 34 -20.70 15.46 1.14
CA GLY A 34 -19.30 15.18 0.80
C GLY A 34 -18.45 16.42 0.46
N LEU A 35 -17.25 16.21 -0.06
CA LEU A 35 -16.35 17.30 -0.47
C LEU A 35 -16.87 18.07 -1.69
N ARG A 36 -16.51 19.35 -1.79
CA ARG A 36 -16.72 20.20 -2.97
C ARG A 36 -15.59 19.99 -3.97
N ARG A 37 -15.85 20.29 -5.25
CA ARG A 37 -14.82 20.22 -6.30
C ARG A 37 -13.61 21.09 -5.99
N GLU A 38 -13.86 22.31 -5.49
CA GLU A 38 -12.82 23.27 -5.08
C GLU A 38 -11.92 22.72 -3.96
N GLU A 39 -12.48 21.97 -3.02
CA GLU A 39 -11.72 21.37 -1.92
C GLU A 39 -10.84 20.23 -2.39
N VAL A 40 -11.36 19.33 -3.25
CA VAL A 40 -10.56 18.25 -3.83
C VAL A 40 -9.42 18.83 -4.68
N ALA A 41 -9.73 19.85 -5.50
CA ALA A 41 -8.74 20.52 -6.33
C ALA A 41 -7.63 21.17 -5.48
N MET A 42 -8.00 21.85 -4.39
CA MET A 42 -7.05 22.41 -3.42
C MET A 42 -6.18 21.33 -2.78
N LEU A 43 -6.78 20.24 -2.28
CA LEU A 43 -6.05 19.13 -1.64
C LEU A 43 -5.11 18.42 -2.61
N ALA A 44 -5.45 18.37 -3.89
CA ALA A 44 -4.64 17.76 -4.94
C ALA A 44 -3.71 18.75 -5.65
N ALA A 45 -3.64 20.01 -5.21
CA ALA A 45 -2.84 21.08 -5.81
C ALA A 45 -3.06 21.23 -7.33
N MET A 46 -4.33 21.23 -7.76
CA MET A 46 -4.74 21.42 -9.17
C MET A 46 -5.84 22.48 -9.29
N SER A 47 -6.15 22.89 -10.52
CA SER A 47 -7.25 23.83 -10.75
C SER A 47 -8.62 23.15 -10.59
N THR A 48 -9.59 23.89 -10.03
CA THR A 48 -10.97 23.42 -9.91
C THR A 48 -11.60 23.08 -11.27
N ASP A 49 -11.26 23.85 -12.31
CA ASP A 49 -11.70 23.57 -13.68
C ASP A 49 -11.16 22.23 -14.21
N TYR A 50 -9.89 21.93 -13.96
CA TYR A 50 -9.29 20.67 -14.38
C TYR A 50 -10.00 19.49 -13.72
N TYR A 51 -10.21 19.53 -12.40
CA TYR A 51 -10.95 18.49 -11.68
C TYR A 51 -12.41 18.38 -12.16
N ALA A 52 -13.08 19.51 -12.39
CA ALA A 52 -14.45 19.54 -12.90
C ALA A 52 -14.55 18.88 -14.28
N ARG A 53 -13.58 19.11 -15.17
CA ARG A 53 -13.53 18.44 -16.47
C ARG A 53 -13.43 16.92 -16.31
N LEU A 54 -12.56 16.42 -15.44
CA LEU A 54 -12.43 14.98 -15.18
C LEU A 54 -13.76 14.36 -14.73
N GLU A 55 -14.48 14.98 -13.78
CA GLU A 55 -15.82 14.53 -13.37
C GLU A 55 -16.88 14.64 -14.47
N GLN A 56 -16.71 15.55 -15.42
CA GLN A 56 -17.63 15.74 -16.55
C GLN A 56 -17.30 14.84 -17.74
N ARG A 57 -16.38 13.87 -17.59
CA ARG A 57 -15.91 12.98 -18.67
C ARG A 57 -15.24 13.77 -19.80
N ARG A 58 -14.73 14.96 -19.47
CA ARG A 58 -14.04 15.89 -20.35
C ARG A 58 -12.58 16.03 -19.92
N GLY A 59 -11.72 16.40 -20.84
CA GLY A 59 -10.31 16.67 -20.54
C GLY A 59 -9.35 15.54 -20.90
N PRO A 60 -8.04 15.82 -20.77
CA PRO A 60 -6.99 14.92 -21.19
C PRO A 60 -6.84 13.75 -20.21
N GLN A 61 -6.13 12.71 -20.63
CA GLN A 61 -5.67 11.65 -19.73
C GLN A 61 -4.78 12.28 -18.63
N PRO A 62 -5.10 12.10 -17.34
CA PRO A 62 -4.27 12.63 -16.26
C PRO A 62 -2.88 11.98 -16.25
N SER A 63 -1.86 12.76 -15.89
CA SER A 63 -0.51 12.23 -15.68
C SER A 63 -0.46 11.38 -14.41
N VAL A 64 0.53 10.49 -14.31
CA VAL A 64 0.81 9.69 -13.10
C VAL A 64 0.93 10.56 -11.84
N GLN A 65 1.58 11.72 -11.95
CA GLN A 65 1.70 12.67 -10.84
C GLN A 65 0.33 13.20 -10.40
N MET A 66 -0.55 13.50 -11.35
CA MET A 66 -1.90 13.99 -11.06
C MET A 66 -2.76 12.91 -10.38
N LEU A 67 -2.61 11.65 -10.82
CA LEU A 67 -3.28 10.51 -10.18
C LEU A 67 -2.76 10.26 -8.75
N ALA A 68 -1.45 10.40 -8.52
CA ALA A 68 -0.88 10.32 -7.18
C ALA A 68 -1.39 11.45 -6.27
N ALA A 69 -1.58 12.66 -6.80
CA ALA A 69 -2.16 13.77 -6.06
C ALA A 69 -3.63 13.50 -5.71
N LEU A 70 -4.43 13.04 -6.67
CA LEU A 70 -5.84 12.65 -6.45
C LEU A 70 -5.98 11.52 -5.44
N ALA A 71 -5.12 10.49 -5.51
CA ALA A 71 -5.15 9.37 -4.58
C ALA A 71 -4.90 9.81 -3.13
N ARG A 72 -3.96 10.74 -2.92
CA ARG A 72 -3.69 11.32 -1.60
C ARG A 72 -4.84 12.22 -1.13
N ALA A 73 -5.32 13.11 -1.99
CA ALA A 73 -6.39 14.06 -1.69
C ALA A 73 -7.70 13.35 -1.31
N LEU A 74 -8.02 12.24 -1.99
CA LEU A 74 -9.22 11.44 -1.76
C LEU A 74 -9.00 10.27 -0.77
N ARG A 75 -7.87 10.25 -0.05
CA ARG A 75 -7.55 9.22 0.96
C ARG A 75 -7.81 7.79 0.45
N LEU A 76 -7.44 7.52 -0.80
CA LEU A 76 -7.74 6.23 -1.42
C LEU A 76 -6.96 5.11 -0.74
N THR A 77 -7.64 3.99 -0.54
CA THR A 77 -7.00 2.72 -0.18
C THR A 77 -6.05 2.26 -1.31
N PRO A 78 -5.12 1.34 -1.04
CA PRO A 78 -4.23 0.80 -2.07
C PRO A 78 -4.98 0.22 -3.28
N ASP A 79 -6.08 -0.49 -3.06
CA ASP A 79 -6.89 -1.07 -4.14
C ASP A 79 -7.61 0.00 -4.96
N GLU A 80 -8.18 1.01 -4.31
CA GLU A 80 -8.82 2.16 -4.97
C GLU A 80 -7.82 2.98 -5.78
N ARG A 81 -6.60 3.19 -5.25
CA ARG A 81 -5.50 3.84 -5.98
C ARG A 81 -5.17 3.05 -7.23
N ASP A 82 -4.97 1.75 -7.12
CA ASP A 82 -4.59 0.94 -8.28
C ASP A 82 -5.70 0.86 -9.32
N TYR A 83 -6.97 0.85 -8.87
CA TYR A 83 -8.11 0.99 -9.75
C TYR A 83 -8.11 2.34 -10.47
N LEU A 84 -7.88 3.45 -9.77
CA LEU A 84 -7.76 4.79 -10.35
C LEU A 84 -6.70 4.85 -11.45
N TYR A 85 -5.54 4.23 -11.25
CA TYR A 85 -4.48 4.17 -12.27
C TYR A 85 -4.92 3.37 -13.49
N ARG A 86 -5.52 2.19 -13.28
CA ARG A 86 -5.98 1.30 -14.35
C ARG A 86 -7.03 1.95 -15.24
N ILE A 87 -8.09 2.53 -14.64
CA ILE A 87 -9.13 3.23 -15.42
C ILE A 87 -8.57 4.48 -16.11
N SER A 88 -7.51 5.09 -15.54
CA SER A 88 -6.80 6.20 -16.17
C SER A 88 -5.83 5.77 -17.27
N GLY A 89 -5.68 4.48 -17.55
CA GLY A 89 -4.80 3.94 -18.61
C GLY A 89 -3.32 3.89 -18.23
N HIS A 90 -2.99 3.81 -16.94
CA HIS A 90 -1.63 3.63 -16.43
C HIS A 90 -1.51 2.32 -15.68
N SER A 91 -0.31 1.76 -15.64
CA SER A 91 0.02 0.68 -14.70
C SER A 91 -0.10 1.19 -13.27
N ALA A 92 -0.68 0.40 -12.38
CA ALA A 92 -0.70 0.71 -10.96
C ALA A 92 0.74 0.80 -10.44
N PRO A 93 1.06 1.77 -9.55
CA PRO A 93 2.38 1.81 -8.92
C PRO A 93 2.61 0.52 -8.16
N ASP A 94 3.82 -0.03 -8.21
CA ASP A 94 4.17 -1.19 -7.41
C ASP A 94 3.79 -0.92 -5.95
N ARG A 95 3.00 -1.83 -5.37
CA ARG A 95 2.55 -1.74 -3.96
C ARG A 95 3.72 -1.80 -2.99
N ALA A 96 4.89 -2.19 -3.48
CA ALA A 96 6.09 -2.34 -2.73
C ALA A 96 7.23 -1.57 -3.41
N ALA A 97 7.56 -0.41 -2.85
CA ALA A 97 8.95 -0.32 -2.43
C ALA A 97 9.06 -1.34 -1.30
N PHE A 98 9.51 -2.57 -1.61
CA PHE A 98 10.02 -3.48 -0.59
C PHE A 98 11.22 -2.75 -0.01
N THR A 99 10.97 -1.92 0.99
CA THR A 99 12.05 -1.24 1.66
C THR A 99 12.61 -2.27 2.62
N ASP A 100 13.86 -2.66 2.38
CA ASP A 100 14.68 -3.40 3.34
C ASP A 100 15.06 -2.51 4.55
N TYR A 101 14.45 -1.33 4.65
CA TYR A 101 14.64 -0.43 5.77
C TYR A 101 14.03 -1.03 7.03
N LEU A 102 14.91 -1.52 7.90
CA LEU A 102 14.58 -1.94 9.24
C LEU A 102 14.69 -0.74 10.19
N PRO A 103 13.59 -0.31 10.84
CA PRO A 103 13.66 0.76 11.83
C PRO A 103 14.65 0.41 12.95
N PRO A 104 15.52 1.32 13.39
CA PRO A 104 16.47 1.05 14.48
C PRO A 104 15.83 0.64 15.81
N SER A 105 14.55 0.98 16.02
CA SER A 105 13.77 0.50 17.17
C SER A 105 13.49 -0.99 17.10
N LEU A 106 13.25 -1.54 15.92
CA LEU A 106 12.99 -2.96 15.72
C LEU A 106 14.26 -3.79 15.95
N LEU A 107 15.41 -3.31 15.47
CA LEU A 107 16.71 -3.92 15.76
C LEU A 107 16.98 -3.95 17.27
N ARG A 108 16.69 -2.85 17.99
CA ARG A 108 16.83 -2.81 19.46
C ARG A 108 15.93 -3.79 20.21
N VAL A 109 14.76 -4.14 19.67
CA VAL A 109 13.90 -5.18 20.25
C VAL A 109 14.52 -6.55 20.00
N LEU A 110 14.95 -6.81 18.75
CA LEU A 110 15.59 -8.05 18.37
C LEU A 110 16.85 -8.35 19.20
N ASP A 111 17.69 -7.33 19.44
CA ASP A 111 18.90 -7.44 20.26
C ASP A 111 18.63 -7.80 21.73
N ARG A 112 17.42 -7.53 22.24
CA ARG A 112 17.05 -7.90 23.62
C ARG A 112 16.58 -9.35 23.76
N LEU A 113 16.12 -9.96 22.68
CA LEU A 113 15.64 -11.35 22.63
C LEU A 113 16.82 -12.33 22.52
N HIS A 114 17.76 -12.28 23.46
CA HIS A 114 18.99 -13.07 23.40
C HIS A 114 18.74 -14.58 23.62
N ASP A 115 17.76 -14.93 24.45
CA ASP A 115 17.37 -16.30 24.80
C ASP A 115 16.14 -16.81 24.01
N THR A 116 15.54 -15.93 23.20
CA THR A 116 14.31 -16.21 22.45
C THR A 116 14.61 -16.13 20.95
N PRO A 117 14.59 -17.25 20.20
CA PRO A 117 14.79 -17.25 18.75
C PRO A 117 13.83 -16.28 18.06
N ALA A 118 14.37 -15.28 17.38
CA ALA A 118 13.58 -14.27 16.68
C ALA A 118 14.26 -13.77 15.41
N PHE A 119 13.45 -13.37 14.45
CA PHE A 119 13.88 -12.83 13.16
C PHE A 119 12.80 -11.91 12.59
N VAL A 120 13.20 -11.03 11.67
CA VAL A 120 12.27 -10.12 10.97
C VAL A 120 12.12 -10.60 9.54
N VAL A 121 10.88 -10.64 9.04
CA VAL A 121 10.57 -11.01 7.66
C VAL A 121 9.92 -9.87 6.88
N SER A 122 10.15 -9.87 5.56
CA SER A 122 9.42 -9.02 4.62
C SER A 122 8.03 -9.60 4.30
N ALA A 123 7.24 -8.87 3.51
CA ALA A 123 5.91 -9.32 3.08
C ALA A 123 5.91 -10.59 2.21
N ILE A 124 7.06 -10.98 1.65
CA ILE A 124 7.22 -12.22 0.88
C ILE A 124 7.84 -13.37 1.69
N ASP A 125 7.90 -13.21 3.02
CA ASP A 125 8.52 -14.15 3.95
C ASP A 125 10.03 -14.34 3.70
N GLU A 126 10.72 -13.26 3.31
CA GLU A 126 12.17 -13.21 3.28
C GLU A 126 12.72 -12.74 4.61
N VAL A 127 13.70 -13.46 5.16
CA VAL A 127 14.34 -13.13 6.43
C VAL A 127 15.34 -12.00 6.21
N LEU A 128 15.07 -10.83 6.81
CA LEU A 128 15.89 -9.62 6.68
C LEU A 128 16.99 -9.56 7.74
N VAL A 129 16.70 -10.04 8.96
CA VAL A 129 17.65 -10.11 10.07
C VAL A 129 17.24 -11.20 11.04
N GLN A 130 18.23 -11.85 11.66
CA GLN A 130 18.05 -12.85 12.71
C GLN A 130 18.89 -12.48 13.93
N ASN A 131 18.43 -12.85 15.12
CA ASN A 131 19.30 -12.93 16.29
C ASN A 131 20.10 -14.24 16.31
N ASP A 132 21.08 -14.33 17.19
CA ASP A 132 21.97 -15.49 17.30
C ASP A 132 21.22 -16.77 17.65
N ALA A 133 20.23 -16.70 18.55
CA ALA A 133 19.38 -17.83 18.92
C ALA A 133 18.58 -18.38 17.73
N SER A 134 18.05 -17.52 16.86
CA SER A 134 17.38 -17.93 15.63
C SER A 134 18.35 -18.57 14.64
N ARG A 135 19.54 -18.01 14.44
CA ARG A 135 20.53 -18.61 13.54
C ARG A 135 20.98 -19.99 14.02
N ALA A 136 21.09 -20.19 15.33
CA ALA A 136 21.38 -21.51 15.91
C ALA A 136 20.23 -22.51 15.69
N LEU A 137 18.97 -22.07 15.77
CA LEU A 137 17.80 -22.94 15.65
C LEU A 137 17.48 -23.34 14.20
N ILE A 138 17.48 -22.38 13.27
CA ILE A 138 16.99 -22.59 11.90
C ILE A 138 18.05 -22.36 10.81
N GLY A 139 19.30 -22.09 11.21
CA GLY A 139 20.37 -21.72 10.30
C GLY A 139 20.32 -20.25 9.88
N ASP A 140 21.34 -19.84 9.11
CA ASP A 140 21.37 -18.51 8.50
C ASP A 140 20.44 -18.46 7.27
N ALA A 141 19.30 -17.81 7.44
CA ALA A 141 18.30 -17.61 6.41
C ALA A 141 18.48 -16.30 5.63
N THR A 142 19.39 -15.41 6.06
CA THR A 142 19.61 -14.09 5.44
C THR A 142 20.45 -14.18 4.16
N GLY A 143 21.23 -15.26 3.98
CA GLY A 143 22.09 -15.46 2.81
C GLY A 143 21.40 -15.97 1.53
N ARG A 144 20.06 -16.00 1.50
CA ARG A 144 19.30 -16.54 0.35
C ARG A 144 19.16 -15.49 -0.75
N ALA A 145 19.13 -15.94 -2.02
CA ALA A 145 19.05 -15.06 -3.18
C ALA A 145 17.99 -15.53 -4.19
N GLY A 146 17.59 -14.64 -5.10
CA GLY A 146 16.61 -14.96 -6.14
C GLY A 146 15.25 -15.34 -5.55
N MET A 147 14.56 -16.33 -6.12
CA MET A 147 13.26 -16.79 -5.60
C MET A 147 13.38 -17.51 -4.24
N GLU A 148 14.55 -18.08 -3.93
CA GLU A 148 14.82 -18.78 -2.67
C GLU A 148 14.76 -17.87 -1.44
N ARG A 149 14.84 -16.56 -1.62
CA ARG A 149 14.63 -15.60 -0.54
C ARG A 149 13.21 -15.65 0.03
N SER A 150 12.20 -15.94 -0.80
CA SER A 150 10.79 -15.95 -0.38
C SER A 150 10.43 -17.27 0.30
N GLY A 151 10.09 -17.23 1.58
CA GLY A 151 9.56 -18.39 2.30
C GLY A 151 8.23 -18.88 1.72
N ILE A 152 7.38 -17.98 1.21
CA ILE A 152 6.16 -18.34 0.45
C ILE A 152 6.52 -19.20 -0.77
N TYR A 153 7.49 -18.78 -1.57
CA TYR A 153 7.93 -19.58 -2.72
C TYR A 153 8.43 -20.96 -2.28
N ARG A 154 9.33 -21.01 -1.30
CA ARG A 154 9.93 -22.28 -0.84
C ARG A 154 8.89 -23.22 -0.24
N TRP A 155 7.86 -22.70 0.43
CA TRP A 155 6.75 -23.51 0.96
C TRP A 155 6.03 -24.33 -0.13
N PHE A 156 5.97 -23.82 -1.35
CA PHE A 156 5.35 -24.48 -2.49
C PHE A 156 6.35 -25.19 -3.40
N ALA A 157 7.54 -24.62 -3.61
CA ALA A 157 8.56 -25.18 -4.49
C ALA A 157 9.34 -26.33 -3.84
N HIS A 158 9.52 -26.29 -2.52
CA HIS A 158 10.30 -27.26 -1.74
C HIS A 158 9.49 -27.82 -0.57
N PRO A 159 8.32 -28.43 -0.82
CA PRO A 159 7.44 -28.88 0.25
C PRO A 159 8.10 -29.92 1.17
N GLU A 160 8.93 -30.80 0.60
CA GLU A 160 9.61 -31.89 1.30
C GLU A 160 10.59 -31.39 2.39
N THR A 161 11.22 -30.23 2.17
CA THR A 161 12.23 -29.68 3.08
C THR A 161 11.68 -28.56 3.96
N GLU A 162 10.85 -27.67 3.41
CA GLU A 162 10.32 -26.54 4.17
C GLU A 162 9.20 -26.93 5.13
N ARG A 163 8.28 -27.82 4.71
CA ARG A 163 7.16 -28.23 5.58
C ARG A 163 7.60 -29.20 6.66
N ALA A 164 8.65 -29.98 6.41
CA ALA A 164 9.23 -30.89 7.39
C ALA A 164 9.78 -30.17 8.65
N ARG A 165 10.01 -28.84 8.58
CA ARG A 165 10.41 -28.04 9.75
C ARG A 165 9.29 -27.84 10.76
N TYR A 166 8.04 -28.04 10.37
CA TYR A 166 6.87 -27.85 11.22
C TYR A 166 6.36 -29.21 11.69
N PRO A 167 6.28 -29.46 13.01
CA PRO A 167 5.75 -30.70 13.52
C PRO A 167 4.27 -30.83 13.12
N VAL A 168 3.88 -32.04 12.74
CA VAL A 168 2.46 -32.35 12.51
C VAL A 168 1.73 -32.19 13.85
N PRO A 169 0.58 -31.47 13.91
CA PRO A 169 -0.16 -31.34 15.15
C PRO A 169 -0.48 -32.72 15.72
N ARG A 170 -0.08 -32.99 16.97
CA ARG A 170 -0.53 -34.19 17.67
C ARG A 170 -2.00 -33.97 18.03
N SER A 171 -2.87 -34.79 17.45
CA SER A 171 -4.31 -34.88 17.77
C SER A 171 -4.56 -35.31 19.20
#